data_AF-A0A8H6IQD4-F1
#
_entry.id   AF-A0A8H6IQD4-F1
#
_cell.length_a   1.000
_cell.length_b   1.000
_cell.length_c   1.000
_cell.angle_alpha   90.00
_cell.angle_beta   90.00
_cell.angle_gamma   90.00
#
_symmetry.space_group_name_H-M   'P 1'
#
loop_
_entity.id
_entity.type
_entity.pdbx_description
1 polymer ?
#
loop_
_entity_poly.entity_id
_entity_poly.type
_entity_poly.pdbx_seq_one_letter_code
_entity_poly.pdbx_strand_id
1 'polypeptide(L)'
;EATVRPHEEPGVDRGVPGSFVPFEVPEREAEIRALPPEPLALFLRYVPYEVVDRWAEWTNTAAATAQHGPLRRRSRIKAWRPTTAHEIYLFLGILICMGLHSESQVFRYWSTSQDQEDPIYLFTRFMTRDRFQLLLRHIRIFNPADFPDTPTPSEQRRRGQAREGLMPKVYRQVNGWSAHIQETGESFYTPGTGLTVDEAMVRFTGRSTETTTVPNKPTPVGFKARQARGDIEAKKAALTPTQRVVTTLVALLPAAVYHVFLDNLFASVKLFQALRRQNIGATGTCRKDSGIDEILVDEKEEEGKGIPWGKVHCIPTKDGELIQQFGPSSQAPSRARPRRATDTRNDVIPAVHQRESGAGGGYG
;
A
#
# COMPACT_ATOMS: atom_id res chain seq x y z
N GLU A 1 5.73 15.03 -8.12
CA GLU A 1 5.38 16.10 -7.16
C GLU A 1 5.64 15.60 -5.74
N ALA A 2 6.19 16.45 -4.86
CA ALA A 2 6.49 16.09 -3.48
C ALA A 2 5.21 15.90 -2.65
N THR A 3 5.31 15.16 -1.53
CA THR A 3 4.22 15.11 -0.54
C THR A 3 4.12 16.47 0.11
N VAL A 4 3.03 17.20 -0.12
CA VAL A 4 2.78 18.52 0.48
C VAL A 4 1.64 18.37 1.47
N ARG A 5 1.87 18.80 2.71
CA ARG A 5 0.81 18.83 3.73
C ARG A 5 -0.15 19.98 3.45
N PRO A 6 -1.41 19.88 3.88
CA PRO A 6 -2.28 21.06 3.97
C PRO A 6 -1.57 22.14 4.80
N HIS A 7 -1.70 23.39 4.36
CA HIS A 7 -1.24 24.55 5.10
C HIS A 7 -2.30 25.65 4.91
N GLU A 8 -3.29 25.62 5.79
CA GLU A 8 -4.46 26.49 5.78
C GLU A 8 -4.47 27.27 7.11
N GLU A 9 -4.66 28.59 7.03
CA GLU A 9 -4.72 29.45 8.22
C GLU A 9 -5.90 29.06 9.13
N PRO A 10 -5.78 29.24 10.45
CA PRO A 10 -6.88 28.95 11.36
C PRO A 10 -8.16 29.68 10.99
N GLY A 11 -9.30 28.98 11.11
CA GLY A 11 -10.61 29.57 10.92
C GLY A 11 -10.99 30.48 12.09
N VAL A 12 -11.43 31.70 11.80
CA VAL A 12 -11.96 32.66 12.80
C VAL A 12 -13.50 32.64 12.82
N ASP A 13 -14.08 32.28 11.67
CA ASP A 13 -15.50 32.27 11.38
C ASP A 13 -16.14 30.92 11.78
N ARG A 14 -16.88 30.91 12.89
CA ARG A 14 -17.50 29.71 13.48
C ARG A 14 -19.03 29.71 13.37
N GLY A 15 -19.60 28.51 13.28
CA GLY A 15 -21.05 28.31 13.34
C GLY A 15 -21.57 28.51 14.76
N VAL A 16 -22.86 28.84 14.89
CA VAL A 16 -23.48 28.91 16.22
C VAL A 16 -23.55 27.51 16.86
N PRO A 17 -23.41 27.38 18.19
CA PRO A 17 -23.56 26.08 18.86
C PRO A 17 -24.87 25.39 18.45
N GLY A 18 -24.79 24.12 18.04
CA GLY A 18 -25.93 23.35 17.57
C GLY A 18 -26.32 23.54 16.10
N SER A 19 -25.62 24.39 15.33
CA SER A 19 -25.86 24.56 13.88
C SER A 19 -25.32 23.44 12.99
N PHE A 20 -24.63 22.45 13.56
CA PHE A 20 -24.08 21.35 12.78
C PHE A 20 -25.20 20.51 12.14
N VAL A 21 -25.10 20.29 10.84
CA VAL A 21 -25.99 19.41 10.08
C VAL A 21 -25.25 18.10 9.79
N PRO A 22 -25.62 17.00 10.47
CA PRO A 22 -25.02 15.69 10.21
C PRO A 22 -25.12 15.31 8.73
N PHE A 23 -24.08 14.64 8.23
CA PHE A 23 -24.11 14.05 6.90
C PHE A 23 -24.60 12.60 7.05
N GLU A 24 -25.74 12.28 6.43
CA GLU A 24 -26.28 10.92 6.48
C GLU A 24 -25.51 10.01 5.53
N VAL A 25 -24.93 8.96 6.09
CA VAL A 25 -24.23 7.93 5.31
C VAL A 25 -24.96 6.60 5.53
N PRO A 26 -25.75 6.12 4.56
CA PRO A 26 -26.39 4.83 4.66
C PRO A 26 -25.35 3.72 4.83
N GLU A 27 -25.58 2.84 5.80
CA GLU A 27 -24.72 1.70 6.05
C GLU A 27 -24.92 0.64 4.95
N ARG A 28 -23.80 0.23 4.34
CA ARG A 28 -23.72 -0.82 3.35
C ARG A 28 -22.55 -1.72 3.73
N GLU A 29 -22.87 -3.00 3.87
CA GLU A 29 -21.85 -4.03 4.10
C GLU A 29 -20.98 -4.23 2.86
N ALA A 30 -19.73 -4.61 3.10
CA ALA A 30 -18.85 -5.01 2.02
C ALA A 30 -19.29 -6.38 1.46
N GLU A 31 -19.24 -6.52 0.14
CA GLU A 31 -19.66 -7.75 -0.53
C GLU A 31 -18.45 -8.43 -1.20
N ILE A 32 -18.22 -9.69 -0.85
CA ILE A 32 -17.30 -10.57 -1.56
C ILE A 32 -18.13 -11.40 -2.53
N ARG A 33 -17.92 -11.19 -3.83
CA ARG A 33 -18.54 -11.98 -4.89
C ARG A 33 -17.91 -13.38 -4.95
N ALA A 34 -18.54 -14.29 -5.69
CA ALA A 34 -18.08 -15.68 -5.79
C ALA A 34 -16.59 -15.77 -6.17
N LEU A 35 -15.77 -16.24 -5.21
CA LEU A 35 -14.36 -16.51 -5.42
C LEU A 35 -14.16 -17.89 -6.07
N PRO A 36 -13.08 -18.09 -6.85
CA PRO A 36 -12.69 -19.42 -7.28
C PRO A 36 -12.48 -20.35 -6.05
N PRO A 37 -12.89 -21.63 -6.14
CA PRO A 37 -12.83 -22.55 -5.00
C PRO A 37 -11.40 -22.90 -4.60
N GLU A 38 -10.46 -22.85 -5.55
CA GLU A 38 -9.06 -23.23 -5.34
C GLU A 38 -8.16 -21.98 -5.20
N PRO A 39 -7.27 -21.92 -4.19
CA PRO A 39 -6.34 -20.80 -4.02
C PRO A 39 -5.47 -20.52 -5.25
N LEU A 40 -5.05 -21.58 -5.97
CA LEU A 40 -4.29 -21.44 -7.21
C LEU A 40 -5.15 -20.79 -8.30
N ALA A 41 -6.43 -21.14 -8.41
CA ALA A 41 -7.32 -20.54 -9.38
C ALA A 41 -7.51 -19.04 -9.09
N LEU A 42 -7.61 -18.63 -7.82
CA LEU A 42 -7.64 -17.21 -7.44
C LEU A 42 -6.32 -16.50 -7.80
N PHE A 43 -5.17 -17.09 -7.50
CA PHE A 43 -3.86 -16.53 -7.86
C PHE A 43 -3.74 -16.29 -9.37
N LEU A 44 -4.18 -17.25 -10.19
CA LEU A 44 -4.14 -17.15 -11.65
C LEU A 44 -5.07 -16.07 -12.21
N ARG A 45 -6.06 -15.58 -11.44
CA ARG A 45 -6.84 -14.39 -11.84
C ARG A 45 -5.98 -13.12 -11.80
N TYR A 46 -5.12 -12.97 -10.80
CA TYR A 46 -4.21 -11.82 -10.66
C TYR A 46 -2.96 -11.94 -11.53
N VAL A 47 -2.56 -13.18 -11.85
CA VAL A 47 -1.36 -13.49 -12.63
C VAL A 47 -1.71 -14.47 -13.75
N PRO A 48 -2.46 -14.03 -14.78
CA PRO A 48 -2.97 -14.89 -15.84
C PRO A 48 -1.86 -15.35 -16.80
N TYR A 49 -2.05 -16.50 -17.45
CA TYR A 49 -1.02 -17.15 -18.27
C TYR A 49 -0.52 -16.22 -19.37
N GLU A 50 -1.41 -15.51 -20.04
CA GLU A 50 -1.10 -14.61 -21.16
C GLU A 50 -0.21 -13.45 -20.73
N VAL A 51 -0.34 -12.97 -19.49
CA VAL A 51 0.55 -11.93 -18.93
C VAL A 51 1.93 -12.52 -18.67
N VAL A 52 2.01 -13.70 -18.07
CA VAL A 52 3.27 -14.36 -17.73
C VAL A 52 4.02 -14.84 -18.98
N ASP A 53 3.29 -15.26 -20.01
CA ASP A 53 3.85 -15.65 -21.29
C ASP A 53 4.55 -14.47 -21.98
N ARG A 54 3.90 -13.30 -21.99
CA ARG A 54 4.54 -12.05 -22.44
C ARG A 54 5.78 -11.71 -21.61
N TRP A 55 5.75 -11.93 -20.29
CA TRP A 55 6.95 -11.73 -19.46
C TRP A 55 8.10 -12.65 -19.88
N ALA A 56 7.80 -13.90 -20.23
CA ALA A 56 8.79 -14.84 -20.74
C ALA A 56 9.38 -14.35 -22.07
N GLU A 57 8.54 -13.95 -23.03
CA GLU A 57 8.96 -13.39 -24.31
C GLU A 57 9.85 -12.16 -24.14
N TRP A 58 9.43 -11.19 -23.33
CA TRP A 58 10.20 -9.97 -23.06
C TRP A 58 11.51 -10.24 -22.34
N THR A 59 11.51 -11.18 -21.40
CA THR A 59 12.72 -11.61 -20.69
C THR A 59 13.72 -12.26 -21.65
N ASN A 60 13.24 -13.13 -22.54
CA ASN A 60 14.05 -13.81 -23.54
C ASN A 60 14.61 -12.83 -24.58
N THR A 61 13.77 -11.91 -25.06
CA THR A 61 14.16 -10.88 -26.03
C THR A 61 15.22 -9.97 -25.44
N ALA A 62 15.02 -9.48 -24.21
CA ALA A 62 15.99 -8.64 -23.52
C ALA A 62 17.33 -9.36 -23.28
N ALA A 63 17.31 -10.66 -22.98
CA ALA A 63 18.52 -11.46 -22.80
C ALA A 63 19.26 -11.68 -24.13
N ALA A 64 18.53 -11.89 -25.24
CA ALA A 64 19.12 -12.08 -26.57
C ALA A 64 19.78 -10.79 -27.10
N THR A 65 19.22 -9.62 -26.79
CA THR A 65 19.75 -8.32 -27.23
C THR A 65 20.71 -7.68 -26.23
N ALA A 66 20.95 -8.30 -25.08
CA ALA A 66 21.79 -7.74 -24.03
C ALA A 66 23.25 -7.69 -24.48
N GLN A 67 23.83 -6.50 -24.51
CA GLN A 67 25.28 -6.35 -24.64
C GLN A 67 25.93 -6.64 -23.30
N HIS A 68 26.83 -7.62 -23.28
CA HIS A 68 27.59 -7.97 -22.09
C HIS A 68 29.03 -7.46 -22.22
N GLY A 69 29.49 -6.71 -21.23
CA GLY A 69 30.92 -6.44 -21.06
C GLY A 69 31.71 -7.73 -20.71
N PRO A 70 33.01 -7.63 -20.40
CA PRO A 70 33.84 -8.79 -20.10
C PRO A 70 33.24 -9.69 -19.01
N LEU A 71 32.82 -10.89 -19.39
CA LEU A 71 32.17 -11.83 -18.49
C LEU A 71 33.20 -12.70 -17.77
N ARG A 72 33.09 -12.79 -16.43
CA ARG A 72 33.86 -13.75 -15.62
C ARG A 72 33.70 -15.18 -16.16
N ARG A 73 34.73 -16.01 -16.03
CA ARG A 73 34.74 -17.40 -16.52
C ARG A 73 33.49 -18.18 -16.10
N ARG A 74 33.13 -18.12 -14.82
CA ARG A 74 31.98 -18.80 -14.19
C ARG A 74 30.74 -17.90 -14.07
N SER A 75 30.57 -16.91 -14.96
CA SER A 75 29.38 -16.05 -14.93
C SER A 75 28.13 -16.87 -15.25
N ARG A 76 27.10 -16.77 -14.41
CA ARG A 76 25.85 -17.52 -14.60
C ARG A 76 25.19 -17.22 -15.95
N ILE A 77 25.34 -16.00 -16.48
CA ILE A 77 24.71 -15.59 -17.75
C ILE A 77 25.18 -16.46 -18.93
N LYS A 78 26.35 -17.09 -18.83
CA LYS A 78 26.84 -18.03 -19.85
C LYS A 78 26.01 -19.30 -19.94
N ALA A 79 25.26 -19.63 -18.89
CA ALA A 79 24.31 -20.74 -18.85
C ALA A 79 22.88 -20.27 -19.12
N TRP A 80 22.70 -19.06 -19.68
CA TRP A 80 21.37 -18.58 -20.04
C TRP A 80 20.73 -19.50 -21.08
N ARG A 81 19.48 -19.85 -20.80
CA ARG A 81 18.56 -20.49 -21.73
C ARG A 81 17.23 -19.73 -21.68
N PRO A 82 16.45 -19.72 -22.78
CA PRO A 82 15.13 -19.12 -22.78
C PRO A 82 14.27 -19.63 -21.62
N THR A 83 13.52 -18.74 -20.99
CA THR A 83 12.51 -19.07 -19.96
C THR A 83 11.14 -19.25 -20.61
N THR A 84 10.25 -19.97 -19.94
CA THR A 84 8.85 -20.15 -20.35
C THR A 84 7.91 -19.59 -19.27
N ALA A 85 6.63 -19.42 -19.60
CA ALA A 85 5.62 -19.05 -18.60
C ALA A 85 5.60 -20.01 -17.40
N HIS A 86 5.69 -21.31 -17.66
CA HIS A 86 5.77 -22.36 -16.63
C HIS A 86 6.96 -22.16 -15.68
N GLU A 87 8.14 -21.84 -16.22
CA GLU A 87 9.32 -21.57 -15.39
C GLU A 87 9.18 -20.26 -14.59
N ILE A 88 8.50 -19.25 -15.14
CA ILE A 88 8.19 -18.02 -14.39
C ILE A 88 7.18 -18.30 -13.28
N TYR A 89 6.16 -19.14 -13.49
CA TYR A 89 5.26 -19.54 -12.41
C TYR A 89 5.99 -20.26 -11.27
N LEU A 90 6.93 -21.16 -11.58
CA LEU A 90 7.80 -21.75 -10.57
C LEU A 90 8.62 -20.69 -9.82
N PHE A 91 9.19 -19.72 -10.55
CA PHE A 91 9.92 -18.60 -9.96
C PHE A 91 9.05 -17.76 -9.01
N LEU A 92 7.80 -17.45 -9.40
CA LEU A 92 6.84 -16.73 -8.56
C LEU A 92 6.44 -17.55 -7.32
N GLY A 93 6.21 -18.86 -7.49
CA GLY A 93 5.94 -19.77 -6.37
C GLY A 93 7.07 -19.79 -5.34
N ILE A 94 8.32 -19.81 -5.82
CA ILE A 94 9.52 -19.70 -4.94
C ILE A 94 9.52 -18.36 -4.20
N LEU A 95 9.22 -17.24 -4.87
CA LEU A 95 9.14 -15.93 -4.21
C LEU A 95 8.07 -15.87 -3.12
N ILE A 96 6.90 -16.50 -3.35
CA ILE A 96 5.85 -16.61 -2.34
C ILE A 96 6.36 -17.42 -1.14
N CYS A 97 6.99 -18.58 -1.37
CA CYS A 97 7.58 -19.37 -0.30
C CYS A 97 8.64 -18.59 0.50
N MET A 98 9.53 -17.84 -0.15
CA MET A 98 10.54 -17.00 0.50
C MET A 98 9.93 -15.84 1.31
N GLY A 99 8.75 -15.37 0.91
CA GLY A 99 7.99 -14.36 1.65
C GLY A 99 7.34 -14.91 2.91
N LEU A 100 6.94 -16.18 2.90
CA LEU A 100 6.36 -16.89 4.06
C LEU A 100 7.44 -17.37 5.04
N HIS A 101 8.52 -17.94 4.52
CA HIS A 101 9.65 -18.39 5.32
C HIS A 101 10.92 -17.67 4.88
N SER A 102 11.34 -16.68 5.66
CA SER A 102 12.48 -15.84 5.33
C SER A 102 13.80 -16.40 5.84
N GLU A 103 14.75 -16.63 4.94
CA GLU A 103 16.15 -16.96 5.26
C GLU A 103 17.06 -15.74 5.25
N SER A 104 18.15 -15.81 6.00
CA SER A 104 19.18 -14.76 6.02
C SER A 104 19.87 -14.55 4.67
N GLN A 105 19.98 -15.60 3.86
CA GLN A 105 20.70 -15.59 2.59
C GLN A 105 20.02 -16.49 1.56
N VAL A 106 19.94 -16.03 0.31
CA VAL A 106 19.23 -16.74 -0.78
C VAL A 106 19.73 -18.17 -1.02
N PHE A 107 21.01 -18.48 -0.76
CA PHE A 107 21.50 -19.84 -1.00
C PHE A 107 21.02 -20.85 0.05
N ARG A 108 20.60 -20.41 1.25
CA ARG A 108 20.16 -21.31 2.32
C ARG A 108 18.93 -22.11 1.93
N TYR A 109 18.04 -21.53 1.12
CA TYR A 109 16.90 -22.23 0.52
C TYR A 109 17.27 -23.44 -0.36
N TRP A 110 18.52 -23.52 -0.85
CA TRP A 110 19.05 -24.65 -1.62
C TRP A 110 20.17 -25.39 -0.89
N SER A 111 20.34 -25.16 0.41
CA SER A 111 21.34 -25.84 1.22
C SER A 111 20.93 -27.29 1.47
N THR A 112 21.88 -28.22 1.33
CA THR A 112 21.72 -29.62 1.73
C THR A 112 22.25 -29.89 3.13
N SER A 113 23.03 -28.96 3.70
CA SER A 113 23.38 -28.99 5.11
C SER A 113 22.20 -28.43 5.88
N GLN A 114 21.39 -29.35 6.40
CA GLN A 114 20.28 -29.07 7.29
C GLN A 114 20.67 -29.54 8.68
N ASP A 115 20.59 -28.64 9.66
CA ASP A 115 20.45 -29.08 11.05
C ASP A 115 19.04 -29.69 11.20
N GLN A 116 18.80 -30.55 12.20
CA GLN A 116 17.58 -31.39 12.32
C GLN A 116 16.24 -30.60 12.26
N GLU A 117 16.25 -29.28 12.43
CA GLU A 117 15.09 -28.40 12.44
C GLU A 117 14.92 -27.54 11.16
N ASP A 118 15.83 -27.63 10.18
CA ASP A 118 15.75 -26.80 8.99
C ASP A 118 14.62 -27.25 8.02
N PRO A 119 13.81 -26.32 7.50
CA PRO A 119 12.73 -26.66 6.58
C PRO A 119 13.26 -27.23 5.25
N ILE A 120 12.63 -28.29 4.76
CA ILE A 120 12.89 -28.87 3.44
C ILE A 120 12.10 -28.11 2.38
N TYR A 121 12.81 -27.37 1.53
CA TYR A 121 12.20 -26.65 0.42
C TYR A 121 12.07 -27.55 -0.82
N LEU A 122 10.87 -28.08 -1.07
CA LEU A 122 10.61 -28.98 -2.21
C LEU A 122 10.83 -28.32 -3.57
N PHE A 123 10.74 -26.99 -3.66
CA PHE A 123 10.95 -26.27 -4.92
C PHE A 123 12.38 -26.40 -5.47
N THR A 124 13.35 -26.78 -4.63
CA THR A 124 14.74 -27.05 -5.03
C THR A 124 14.85 -28.14 -6.09
N ARG A 125 13.85 -29.04 -6.16
CA ARG A 125 13.73 -30.10 -7.18
C ARG A 125 13.33 -29.57 -8.56
N PHE A 126 12.68 -28.41 -8.63
CA PHE A 126 12.14 -27.84 -9.87
C PHE A 126 13.01 -26.74 -10.46
N MET A 127 13.73 -25.99 -9.62
CA MET A 127 14.61 -24.91 -10.08
C MET A 127 15.89 -24.86 -9.25
N THR A 128 17.04 -24.80 -9.91
CA THR A 128 18.33 -24.65 -9.23
C THR A 128 18.53 -23.22 -8.71
N ARG A 129 19.32 -23.06 -7.65
CA ARG A 129 19.70 -21.74 -7.10
C ARG A 129 20.23 -20.80 -8.18
N ASP A 130 21.12 -21.29 -9.04
CA ASP A 130 21.75 -20.47 -10.07
C ASP A 130 20.76 -20.06 -11.17
N ARG A 131 19.78 -20.92 -11.51
CA ARG A 131 18.69 -20.55 -12.42
C ARG A 131 17.75 -19.52 -11.79
N PHE A 132 17.36 -19.71 -10.53
CA PHE A 132 16.56 -18.73 -9.79
C PHE A 132 17.22 -17.36 -9.75
N GLN A 133 18.50 -17.28 -9.39
CA GLN A 133 19.24 -16.02 -9.34
C GLN A 133 19.44 -15.38 -10.73
N LEU A 134 19.51 -16.19 -11.79
CA LEU A 134 19.53 -15.70 -13.16
C LEU A 134 18.21 -15.02 -13.53
N LEU A 135 17.08 -15.68 -13.26
CA LEU A 135 15.74 -15.14 -13.53
C LEU A 135 15.48 -13.90 -12.67
N LEU A 136 15.80 -13.93 -11.38
CA LEU A 136 15.67 -12.79 -10.45
C LEU A 136 16.35 -11.53 -10.99
N ARG A 137 17.47 -11.68 -11.69
CA ARG A 137 18.23 -10.56 -12.26
C ARG A 137 17.69 -10.07 -13.60
N HIS A 138 17.10 -10.95 -14.42
CA HIS A 138 16.81 -10.66 -15.83
C HIS A 138 15.32 -10.59 -16.15
N ILE A 139 14.43 -11.00 -15.24
CA ILE A 139 12.98 -10.95 -15.48
C ILE A 139 12.54 -9.56 -15.95
N ARG A 140 11.65 -9.55 -16.95
CA ARG A 140 11.02 -8.35 -17.52
C ARG A 140 9.52 -8.54 -17.48
N ILE A 141 8.84 -7.58 -16.85
CA ILE A 141 7.37 -7.55 -16.74
C ILE A 141 6.74 -6.49 -17.64
N PHE A 142 7.53 -5.95 -18.58
CA PHE A 142 7.15 -4.93 -19.54
C PHE A 142 7.88 -5.16 -20.86
N ASN A 143 7.31 -4.67 -21.96
CA ASN A 143 7.94 -4.72 -23.29
C ASN A 143 9.15 -3.78 -23.35
N PRO A 144 10.39 -4.28 -23.54
CA PRO A 144 11.58 -3.45 -23.60
C PRO A 144 11.55 -2.43 -24.75
N ALA A 145 10.85 -2.74 -25.85
CA ALA A 145 10.76 -1.88 -27.03
C ALA A 145 10.00 -0.58 -26.74
N ASP A 146 9.05 -0.59 -25.81
CA ASP A 146 8.27 0.59 -25.42
C ASP A 146 9.07 1.57 -24.55
N PHE A 147 10.23 1.13 -24.04
CA PHE A 147 11.00 1.83 -23.03
C PHE A 147 12.52 1.82 -23.30
N PRO A 148 12.98 2.27 -24.48
CA PRO A 148 14.39 2.23 -24.85
C PRO A 148 15.28 2.94 -23.82
N ASP A 149 16.50 2.44 -23.65
CA ASP A 149 17.49 2.99 -22.71
C ASP A 149 18.10 4.30 -23.21
N THR A 150 18.13 4.51 -24.54
CA THR A 150 18.54 5.75 -25.16
C THR A 150 17.35 6.71 -25.20
N PRO A 151 17.41 7.87 -24.52
CA PRO A 151 16.35 8.86 -24.64
C PRO A 151 16.30 9.33 -26.09
N THR A 152 15.10 9.34 -26.67
CA THR A 152 14.90 9.90 -28.01
C THR A 152 15.35 11.37 -28.05
N PRO A 153 15.75 11.92 -29.22
CA PRO A 153 16.11 13.34 -29.35
C PRO A 153 15.01 14.30 -28.83
N SER A 154 13.75 13.89 -28.93
CA SER A 154 12.58 14.55 -28.34
C SER A 154 12.54 14.51 -26.80
N GLU A 155 13.03 13.45 -26.17
CA GLU A 155 13.11 13.31 -24.71
C GLU A 155 14.31 14.07 -24.14
N GLN A 156 15.42 14.15 -24.89
CA GLN A 156 16.58 14.97 -24.51
C GLN A 156 16.24 16.47 -24.48
N ARG A 157 15.49 16.96 -25.48
CA ARG A 157 14.99 18.36 -25.49
C ARG A 157 13.99 18.69 -24.37
N ARG A 158 13.26 17.69 -23.88
CA ARG A 158 12.22 17.85 -22.83
C ARG A 158 12.71 17.60 -21.41
N ARG A 159 13.99 17.24 -21.22
CA ARG A 159 14.57 16.86 -19.92
C ARG A 159 14.60 18.01 -18.90
N GLY A 160 14.40 19.25 -19.34
CA GLY A 160 14.31 20.45 -18.49
C GLY A 160 12.88 20.94 -18.21
N GLN A 161 11.85 20.36 -18.83
CA GLN A 161 10.45 20.67 -18.51
C GLN A 161 9.89 19.53 -17.68
N ALA A 162 9.51 19.81 -16.43
CA ALA A 162 8.72 18.88 -15.64
C ALA A 162 7.51 18.48 -16.48
N ARG A 163 7.39 17.18 -16.82
CA ARG A 163 6.20 16.66 -17.50
C ARG A 163 5.05 16.67 -16.51
N GLU A 164 4.47 17.85 -16.30
CA GLU A 164 3.28 18.02 -15.50
C GLU A 164 2.18 17.11 -16.08
N GLY A 165 1.74 16.12 -15.31
CA GLY A 165 0.67 15.19 -15.68
C GLY A 165 1.05 13.84 -16.30
N LEU A 166 2.32 13.54 -16.61
CA LEU A 166 2.72 12.20 -17.09
C LEU A 166 3.33 11.35 -15.99
N MET A 167 2.81 10.13 -15.82
CA MET A 167 3.33 9.13 -14.89
C MET A 167 4.82 8.79 -15.18
N PRO A 168 5.70 8.74 -14.15
CA PRO A 168 7.13 8.41 -14.32
C PRO A 168 7.38 7.06 -15.02
N LYS A 169 8.56 6.92 -15.68
CA LYS A 169 8.93 5.72 -16.48
C LYS A 169 8.75 4.42 -15.69
N VAL A 170 9.24 4.37 -14.44
CA VAL A 170 9.19 3.17 -13.59
C VAL A 170 7.77 2.70 -13.29
N TYR A 171 6.83 3.64 -13.09
CA TYR A 171 5.43 3.30 -12.85
C TYR A 171 4.74 2.91 -14.16
N ARG A 172 5.04 3.58 -15.28
CA ARG A 172 4.50 3.19 -16.60
C ARG A 172 4.89 1.76 -17.00
N GLN A 173 6.10 1.34 -16.68
CA GLN A 173 6.58 -0.02 -16.93
C GLN A 173 5.71 -1.08 -16.23
N VAL A 174 5.17 -0.80 -15.05
CA VAL A 174 4.37 -1.77 -14.28
C VAL A 174 2.86 -1.51 -14.34
N ASN A 175 2.44 -0.39 -14.95
CA ASN A 175 1.06 0.09 -14.92
C ASN A 175 0.07 -0.91 -15.55
N GLY A 176 0.46 -1.60 -16.62
CA GLY A 176 -0.40 -2.60 -17.27
C GLY A 176 -0.80 -3.73 -16.31
N TRP A 177 0.17 -4.31 -15.60
CA TRP A 177 -0.11 -5.35 -14.61
C TRP A 177 -0.80 -4.79 -13.36
N SER A 178 -0.44 -3.57 -12.92
CA SER A 178 -1.10 -2.91 -11.80
C SER A 178 -2.58 -2.62 -12.06
N ALA A 179 -2.94 -2.23 -13.30
CA ALA A 179 -4.34 -2.05 -13.70
C ALA A 179 -5.11 -3.38 -13.70
N HIS A 180 -4.50 -4.44 -14.23
CA HIS A 180 -5.07 -5.79 -14.20
C HIS A 180 -5.36 -6.27 -12.77
N ILE A 181 -4.43 -6.03 -11.83
CA ILE A 181 -4.62 -6.39 -10.41
C ILE A 181 -5.81 -5.63 -9.81
N GLN A 182 -5.94 -4.33 -10.09
CA GLN A 182 -7.04 -3.51 -9.58
C GLN A 182 -8.39 -3.99 -10.14
N GLU A 183 -8.49 -4.15 -11.46
CA GLU A 183 -9.70 -4.65 -12.13
C GLU A 183 -10.09 -6.05 -11.63
N THR A 184 -9.10 -6.92 -11.43
CA THR A 184 -9.34 -8.26 -10.86
C THR A 184 -9.90 -8.16 -9.44
N GLY A 185 -9.33 -7.29 -8.59
CA GLY A 185 -9.82 -7.06 -7.22
C GLY A 185 -11.25 -6.51 -7.20
N GLU A 186 -11.53 -5.51 -8.03
CA GLU A 186 -12.87 -4.91 -8.21
C GLU A 186 -13.90 -5.92 -8.73
N SER A 187 -13.46 -6.93 -9.48
CA SER A 187 -14.34 -8.00 -9.93
C SER A 187 -14.83 -8.91 -8.79
N PHE A 188 -14.07 -9.03 -7.70
CA PHE A 188 -14.38 -9.91 -6.56
C PHE A 188 -14.92 -9.19 -5.33
N TYR A 189 -14.66 -7.90 -5.19
CA TYR A 189 -14.93 -7.17 -3.97
C TYR A 189 -15.66 -5.86 -4.28
N THR A 190 -16.83 -5.69 -3.65
CA THR A 190 -17.53 -4.40 -3.63
C THR A 190 -17.35 -3.78 -2.26
N PRO A 191 -16.77 -2.57 -2.16
CA PRO A 191 -16.55 -1.93 -0.87
C PRO A 191 -17.85 -1.55 -0.18
N GLY A 192 -17.87 -1.75 1.13
CA GLY A 192 -18.90 -1.23 2.03
C GLY A 192 -18.79 0.29 2.20
N THR A 193 -19.53 0.82 3.18
CA THR A 193 -19.60 2.27 3.43
C THR A 193 -18.30 2.85 3.99
N GLY A 194 -17.66 2.16 4.94
CA GLY A 194 -16.48 2.65 5.63
C GLY A 194 -15.19 2.35 4.88
N LEU A 195 -14.43 3.40 4.53
CA LEU A 195 -13.18 3.30 3.77
C LEU A 195 -12.04 4.02 4.48
N THR A 196 -10.81 3.51 4.33
CA THR A 196 -9.61 4.16 4.85
C THR A 196 -8.68 4.54 3.70
N VAL A 197 -8.10 5.74 3.76
CA VAL A 197 -7.05 6.16 2.83
C VAL A 197 -5.78 6.41 3.61
N ASP A 198 -4.73 5.65 3.28
CA ASP A 198 -3.41 5.77 3.90
C ASP A 198 -2.32 5.59 2.84
N GLU A 199 -1.09 5.93 3.20
CA GLU A 199 0.08 5.83 2.37
C GLU A 199 0.86 4.54 2.60
N ALA A 200 0.88 3.68 1.57
CA ALA A 200 1.76 2.51 1.54
C ALA A 200 3.17 2.84 1.04
N MET A 201 4.18 2.29 1.73
CA MET A 201 5.59 2.36 1.34
C MET A 201 6.13 0.98 1.00
N VAL A 202 6.70 0.84 -0.20
CA VAL A 202 7.42 -0.36 -0.63
C VAL A 202 8.92 -0.08 -0.54
N ARG A 203 9.61 -0.77 0.38
CA ARG A 203 11.04 -0.56 0.64
C ARG A 203 11.85 -0.73 -0.64
N PHE A 204 12.69 0.25 -0.95
CA PHE A 204 13.68 0.14 -2.02
C PHE A 204 14.85 1.07 -1.73
N THR A 205 16.07 0.52 -1.65
CA THR A 205 17.31 1.25 -1.34
C THR A 205 18.26 1.33 -2.54
N GLY A 206 17.79 0.94 -3.73
CA GLY A 206 18.56 1.06 -4.97
C GLY A 206 18.52 2.49 -5.52
N ARG A 207 19.25 2.71 -6.63
CA ARG A 207 19.28 4.01 -7.31
C ARG A 207 18.01 4.21 -8.13
N SER A 208 17.13 5.09 -7.68
CA SER A 208 15.93 5.52 -8.41
C SER A 208 15.62 6.98 -8.07
N THR A 209 15.15 7.75 -9.06
CA THR A 209 14.69 9.13 -8.85
C THR A 209 13.31 9.21 -8.20
N GLU A 210 12.56 8.10 -8.24
CA GLU A 210 11.15 8.04 -7.79
C GLU A 210 11.00 7.51 -6.36
N THR A 211 12.11 7.20 -5.67
CA THR A 211 12.08 6.86 -4.25
C THR A 211 11.90 8.09 -3.39
N THR A 212 11.08 7.97 -2.35
CA THR A 212 10.89 9.01 -1.34
C THR A 212 11.47 8.55 -0.01
N THR A 213 12.06 9.49 0.74
CA THR A 213 12.43 9.29 2.13
C THR A 213 11.38 9.91 3.04
N VAL A 214 10.78 9.10 3.91
CA VAL A 214 9.84 9.55 4.95
C VAL A 214 10.47 9.24 6.31
N PRO A 215 11.06 10.25 6.97
CA PRO A 215 11.58 10.10 8.33
C PRO A 215 10.47 9.57 9.26
N ASN A 216 10.85 8.74 10.23
CA ASN A 216 9.96 8.16 11.26
C ASN A 216 9.01 7.02 10.82
N LYS A 217 9.04 6.58 9.55
CA LYS A 217 8.38 5.31 9.14
C LYS A 217 9.32 4.11 9.38
N PRO A 218 8.81 2.92 9.78
CA PRO A 218 9.62 1.70 9.91
C PRO A 218 10.40 1.35 8.62
N THR A 219 9.80 1.67 7.48
CA THR A 219 10.46 1.67 6.17
C THR A 219 10.63 3.12 5.70
N PRO A 220 11.80 3.74 5.96
CA PRO A 220 11.97 5.17 5.71
C PRO A 220 12.25 5.49 4.24
N VAL A 221 12.78 4.56 3.44
CA VAL A 221 13.18 4.80 2.05
C VAL A 221 12.53 3.77 1.12
N GLY A 222 11.85 4.23 0.08
CA GLY A 222 11.25 3.35 -0.91
C GLY A 222 10.32 4.02 -1.91
N PHE A 223 9.62 3.20 -2.69
CA PHE A 223 8.55 3.66 -3.56
C PHE A 223 7.29 3.92 -2.76
N LYS A 224 6.62 5.01 -3.10
CA LYS A 224 5.39 5.44 -2.45
C LYS A 224 4.25 5.15 -3.39
N ALA A 225 3.44 4.14 -3.09
CA ALA A 225 2.32 3.75 -3.93
C ALA A 225 1.20 4.79 -3.75
N ARG A 226 0.94 5.58 -4.79
CA ARG A 226 -0.23 6.45 -4.89
C ARG A 226 -0.80 6.38 -6.29
N GLN A 227 -2.10 6.26 -6.38
CA GLN A 227 -2.79 6.50 -7.64
C GLN A 227 -3.12 7.99 -7.71
N ALA A 228 -2.61 8.66 -8.74
CA ALA A 228 -3.01 10.01 -9.07
C ALA A 228 -3.46 9.98 -10.53
N ARG A 229 -4.75 10.19 -10.77
CA ARG A 229 -5.30 10.63 -12.04
C ARG A 229 -5.76 12.06 -11.84
N GLY A 230 -5.59 12.91 -12.85
CA GLY A 230 -5.93 14.32 -12.73
C GLY A 230 -7.42 14.51 -12.51
N ASP A 231 -7.81 14.91 -11.31
CA ASP A 231 -9.19 15.25 -10.97
C ASP A 231 -9.45 16.76 -11.23
N ILE A 232 -10.49 17.04 -12.02
CA ILE A 232 -10.90 18.40 -12.43
C ILE A 232 -11.52 19.15 -11.24
N GLU A 233 -12.25 18.45 -10.36
CA GLU A 233 -12.89 19.06 -9.18
C GLU A 233 -11.84 19.43 -8.11
N ALA A 234 -10.80 18.61 -7.97
CA ALA A 234 -9.70 18.88 -7.05
C ALA A 234 -8.88 20.14 -7.43
N LYS A 235 -8.87 20.51 -8.73
CA LYS A 235 -8.29 21.78 -9.20
C LYS A 235 -9.18 22.99 -8.85
N LYS A 236 -10.51 22.86 -8.96
CA LYS A 236 -11.45 23.93 -8.57
C LYS A 236 -11.39 24.22 -7.07
N ALA A 237 -11.24 23.19 -6.25
CA ALA A 237 -11.10 23.33 -4.81
C ALA A 237 -9.69 23.78 -4.35
N ALA A 238 -8.75 24.09 -5.26
CA ALA A 238 -7.37 24.49 -4.94
C ALA A 238 -6.74 23.60 -3.84
N LEU A 239 -6.89 22.27 -3.97
CA LEU A 239 -6.35 21.29 -3.04
C LEU A 239 -4.87 21.00 -3.34
N THR A 240 -4.09 20.74 -2.29
CA THR A 240 -2.69 20.30 -2.43
C THR A 240 -2.61 18.96 -3.19
N PRO A 241 -1.48 18.65 -3.87
CA PRO A 241 -1.32 17.38 -4.56
C PRO A 241 -1.62 16.14 -3.71
N THR A 242 -1.31 16.19 -2.41
CA THR A 242 -1.58 15.09 -1.47
C THR A 242 -3.08 14.92 -1.22
N GLN A 243 -3.82 16.01 -1.04
CA GLN A 243 -5.28 15.97 -0.84
C GLN A 243 -6.02 15.49 -2.10
N ARG A 244 -5.54 15.86 -3.30
CA ARG A 244 -6.14 15.43 -4.58
C ARG A 244 -6.14 13.91 -4.75
N VAL A 245 -5.22 13.19 -4.09
CA VAL A 245 -5.20 11.72 -4.10
C VAL A 245 -6.49 11.16 -3.51
N VAL A 246 -7.01 11.77 -2.43
CA VAL A 246 -8.24 11.30 -1.78
C VAL A 246 -9.44 11.44 -2.72
N THR A 247 -9.63 12.63 -3.31
CA THR A 247 -10.77 12.87 -4.21
C THR A 247 -10.68 11.99 -5.47
N THR A 248 -9.46 11.81 -6.00
CA THR A 248 -9.20 10.90 -7.13
C THR A 248 -9.58 9.46 -6.79
N LEU A 249 -9.12 8.93 -5.65
CA LEU A 249 -9.40 7.55 -5.25
C LEU A 249 -10.89 7.31 -5.06
N VAL A 250 -11.59 8.26 -4.43
CA VAL A 250 -13.04 8.16 -4.23
C VAL A 250 -13.80 8.22 -5.55
N ALA A 251 -13.36 9.06 -6.50
CA ALA A 251 -13.97 9.15 -7.83
C ALA A 251 -13.79 7.88 -8.69
N LEU A 252 -12.86 6.98 -8.32
CA LEU A 252 -12.67 5.69 -8.99
C LEU A 252 -13.59 4.59 -8.44
N LEU A 253 -14.27 4.84 -7.32
CA LEU A 253 -15.17 3.88 -6.72
C LEU A 253 -16.51 3.83 -7.47
N PRO A 254 -17.26 2.72 -7.38
CA PRO A 254 -18.64 2.66 -7.84
C PRO A 254 -19.48 3.81 -7.27
N ALA A 255 -20.45 4.30 -8.03
CA ALA A 255 -21.31 5.38 -7.59
C ALA A 255 -22.10 4.98 -6.32
N ALA A 256 -21.75 5.60 -5.19
CA ALA A 256 -22.31 5.31 -3.88
C ALA A 256 -21.93 6.42 -2.88
N VAL A 257 -22.63 6.47 -1.75
CA VAL A 257 -22.24 7.27 -0.60
C VAL A 257 -21.24 6.47 0.23
N TYR A 258 -20.12 7.08 0.55
CA TYR A 258 -19.05 6.48 1.36
C TYR A 258 -18.70 7.38 2.54
N HIS A 259 -18.08 6.78 3.56
CA HIS A 259 -17.43 7.48 4.66
C HIS A 259 -15.94 7.17 4.65
N VAL A 260 -15.10 8.17 4.35
CA VAL A 260 -13.64 8.03 4.33
C VAL A 260 -13.00 8.45 5.65
N PHE A 261 -12.12 7.59 6.17
CA PHE A 261 -11.30 7.83 7.33
C PHE A 261 -9.86 8.18 6.91
N LEU A 262 -9.37 9.33 7.37
CA LEU A 262 -8.15 9.96 6.89
C LEU A 262 -7.15 10.24 8.02
N ASP A 263 -5.87 9.99 7.76
CA ASP A 263 -4.78 10.48 8.61
C ASP A 263 -4.57 12.00 8.43
N ASN A 264 -3.91 12.62 9.42
CA ASN A 264 -3.53 14.02 9.48
C ASN A 264 -2.63 14.50 8.34
N LEU A 265 -2.17 13.60 7.50
CA LEU A 265 -1.47 13.94 6.28
C LEU A 265 -2.41 14.51 5.21
N PHE A 266 -3.66 14.05 5.19
CA PHE A 266 -4.66 14.41 4.18
C PHE A 266 -5.70 15.38 4.73
N ALA A 267 -6.08 15.21 6.00
CA ALA A 267 -7.21 15.90 6.60
C ALA A 267 -7.03 17.43 6.64
N SER A 268 -8.04 18.15 6.14
CA SER A 268 -8.22 19.58 6.35
C SER A 268 -9.70 19.96 6.21
N VAL A 269 -10.07 21.11 6.76
CA VAL A 269 -11.44 21.64 6.66
C VAL A 269 -11.85 21.79 5.19
N LYS A 270 -10.98 22.35 4.35
CA LYS A 270 -11.24 22.51 2.92
C LYS A 270 -11.43 21.18 2.18
N LEU A 271 -10.64 20.15 2.49
CA LEU A 271 -10.83 18.83 1.90
C LEU A 271 -12.18 18.24 2.31
N PHE A 272 -12.56 18.35 3.58
CA PHE A 272 -13.81 17.75 4.07
C PHE A 272 -15.04 18.46 3.49
N GLN A 273 -14.99 19.78 3.32
CA GLN A 273 -16.04 20.52 2.58
C GLN A 273 -16.13 20.06 1.12
N ALA A 274 -14.99 19.85 0.45
CA ALA A 274 -14.96 19.36 -0.92
C ALA A 274 -15.57 17.95 -1.04
N LEU A 275 -15.25 17.04 -0.10
CA LEU A 275 -15.83 15.70 -0.05
C LEU A 275 -17.33 15.74 0.24
N ARG A 276 -17.80 16.59 1.15
CA ARG A 276 -19.23 16.74 1.44
C ARG A 276 -20.01 17.18 0.20
N ARG A 277 -19.47 18.12 -0.59
CA ARG A 277 -20.07 18.55 -1.88
C ARG A 277 -20.12 17.42 -2.93
N GLN A 278 -19.25 16.42 -2.80
CA GLN A 278 -19.26 15.21 -3.63
C GLN A 278 -20.14 14.09 -3.04
N ASN A 279 -20.93 14.39 -1.99
CA ASN A 279 -21.75 13.42 -1.28
C ASN A 279 -20.93 12.31 -0.60
N ILE A 280 -19.79 12.68 -0.02
CA ILE A 280 -18.86 11.78 0.68
C ILE A 280 -18.68 12.26 2.13
N GLY A 281 -18.93 11.36 3.08
CA GLY A 281 -18.64 11.59 4.49
C GLY A 281 -17.15 11.45 4.75
N ALA A 282 -16.61 12.26 5.67
CA ALA A 282 -15.20 12.21 6.01
C ALA A 282 -14.98 12.34 7.53
N THR A 283 -13.99 11.62 8.04
CA THR A 283 -13.50 11.79 9.40
C THR A 283 -11.99 11.63 9.41
N GLY A 284 -11.29 12.47 10.16
CA GLY A 284 -9.86 12.36 10.24
C GLY A 284 -9.29 13.18 11.38
N THR A 285 -8.03 12.92 11.68
CA THR A 285 -7.29 13.71 12.67
C THR A 285 -6.70 14.92 11.98
N CYS A 286 -6.91 16.12 12.50
CA CYS A 286 -6.40 17.35 11.88
C CYS A 286 -5.16 17.89 12.63
N ARG A 287 -4.29 18.57 11.88
CA ARG A 287 -3.21 19.38 12.45
C ARG A 287 -3.71 20.81 12.69
N LYS A 288 -2.89 21.62 13.35
CA LYS A 288 -3.21 23.04 13.58
C LYS A 288 -3.25 23.86 12.30
N ASP A 289 -2.41 23.51 11.33
CA ASP A 289 -2.30 24.13 10.00
C ASP A 289 -3.29 23.54 8.98
N SER A 290 -4.39 22.96 9.44
CA SER A 290 -5.39 22.27 8.61
C SER A 290 -6.69 23.07 8.44
N GLY A 291 -6.66 24.38 8.71
CA GLY A 291 -7.82 25.27 8.59
C GLY A 291 -8.83 25.13 9.73
N ILE A 292 -8.43 24.50 10.85
CA ILE A 292 -9.28 24.33 12.02
C ILE A 292 -9.48 25.65 12.77
N ASP A 293 -10.52 25.73 13.60
CA ASP A 293 -10.85 26.92 14.37
C ASP A 293 -9.72 27.34 15.32
N GLU A 294 -9.45 28.64 15.42
CA GLU A 294 -8.39 29.21 16.26
C GLU A 294 -8.46 28.75 17.72
N ILE A 295 -9.65 28.56 18.30
CA ILE A 295 -9.80 28.07 19.68
C ILE A 295 -9.25 26.64 19.79
N LEU A 296 -9.54 25.80 18.79
CA LEU A 296 -9.04 24.43 18.77
C LEU A 296 -7.54 24.36 18.46
N VAL A 297 -6.99 25.37 17.77
CA VAL A 297 -5.53 25.51 17.61
C VAL A 297 -4.91 25.79 18.96
N ASP A 298 -5.40 26.78 19.70
CA ASP A 298 -4.89 27.15 21.02
C ASP A 298 -5.01 25.97 22.00
N GLU A 299 -6.15 25.28 22.04
CA GLU A 299 -6.34 24.08 22.85
C GLU A 299 -5.34 22.97 22.49
N LYS A 300 -4.99 22.83 21.20
CA LYS A 300 -3.99 21.86 20.76
C LYS A 300 -2.58 22.26 21.16
N GLU A 301 -2.26 23.56 21.20
CA GLU A 301 -0.98 24.08 21.68
C GLU A 301 -0.81 23.92 23.19
N GLU A 302 -1.90 24.06 23.94
CA GLU A 302 -1.93 23.80 25.38
C GLU A 302 -2.09 22.32 25.73
N GLU A 303 -2.10 21.41 24.74
CA GLU A 303 -2.34 19.97 24.89
C GLU A 303 -3.67 19.62 25.60
N GLY A 304 -4.67 20.50 25.47
CA GLY A 304 -5.96 20.37 26.13
C GLY A 304 -5.91 20.58 27.64
N LYS A 305 -4.87 21.25 28.15
CA LYS A 305 -4.84 21.71 29.54
C LYS A 305 -6.11 22.52 29.81
N GLY A 306 -6.88 22.09 30.81
CA GLY A 306 -8.14 22.74 31.18
C GLY A 306 -9.40 22.06 30.64
N ILE A 307 -9.31 21.07 29.74
CA ILE A 307 -10.47 20.27 29.32
C ILE A 307 -10.65 19.09 30.28
N PRO A 308 -11.75 19.01 31.04
CA PRO A 308 -12.00 17.89 31.94
C PRO A 308 -12.08 16.56 31.18
N TRP A 309 -11.58 15.49 31.80
CA TRP A 309 -11.70 14.14 31.25
C TRP A 309 -13.17 13.78 30.96
N GLY A 310 -13.43 13.18 29.80
CA GLY A 310 -14.78 12.83 29.33
C GLY A 310 -15.56 13.99 28.69
N LYS A 311 -14.99 15.21 28.62
CA LYS A 311 -15.57 16.30 27.83
C LYS A 311 -14.91 16.42 26.46
N VAL A 312 -15.72 16.82 25.47
CA VAL A 312 -15.28 17.13 24.10
C VAL A 312 -15.78 18.53 23.77
N HIS A 313 -14.91 19.38 23.29
CA HIS A 313 -15.25 20.68 22.73
C HIS A 313 -15.55 20.51 21.25
N CYS A 314 -16.69 21.05 20.82
CA CYS A 314 -17.23 20.88 19.48
C CYS A 314 -17.50 22.25 18.87
N ILE A 315 -16.81 22.57 17.77
CA ILE A 315 -16.99 23.85 17.06
C ILE A 315 -17.45 23.55 15.63
N PRO A 316 -18.70 23.88 15.25
CA PRO A 316 -19.15 23.76 13.89
C PRO A 316 -18.51 24.84 13.01
N THR A 317 -18.29 24.54 11.73
CA THR A 317 -17.95 25.55 10.73
C THR A 317 -19.12 26.53 10.53
N LYS A 318 -18.85 27.74 10.02
CA LYS A 318 -19.86 28.79 9.79
C LYS A 318 -21.08 28.33 8.97
N ASP A 319 -20.84 27.45 8.00
CA ASP A 319 -21.86 26.84 7.14
C ASP A 319 -22.62 25.68 7.83
N GLY A 320 -22.22 25.26 9.03
CA GLY A 320 -22.79 24.13 9.76
C GLY A 320 -22.49 22.77 9.13
N GLU A 321 -21.67 22.71 8.07
CA GLU A 321 -21.45 21.50 7.30
C GLU A 321 -20.44 20.54 7.94
N LEU A 322 -19.52 21.06 8.75
CA LEU A 322 -18.50 20.26 9.43
C LEU A 322 -18.55 20.52 10.93
N ILE A 323 -18.17 19.50 11.70
CA ILE A 323 -17.97 19.61 13.14
C ILE A 323 -16.50 19.31 13.46
N GLN A 324 -15.87 20.24 14.16
CA GLN A 324 -14.50 20.12 14.63
C GLN A 324 -14.54 19.74 16.10
N GLN A 325 -13.76 18.74 16.50
CA GLN A 325 -13.83 18.18 17.84
C GLN A 325 -12.43 18.09 18.44
N PHE A 326 -12.31 18.49 19.70
CA PHE A 326 -11.10 18.31 20.49
C PHE A 326 -11.46 17.85 21.90
N GLY A 327 -10.67 16.94 22.45
CA GLY A 327 -10.88 16.37 23.77
C GLY A 327 -9.55 15.94 24.38
N PRO A 328 -9.50 15.76 25.71
CA PRO A 328 -8.27 15.41 26.38
C PRO A 328 -7.78 14.05 25.87
N SER A 329 -6.48 13.96 25.56
CA SER A 329 -5.88 12.67 25.21
C SER A 329 -6.15 11.70 26.36
N SER A 330 -6.66 10.51 26.07
CA SER A 330 -6.70 9.46 27.07
C SER A 330 -5.25 9.26 27.53
N GLN A 331 -4.95 9.55 28.80
CA GLN A 331 -3.90 8.81 29.48
C GLN A 331 -4.40 7.36 29.56
N ALA A 332 -4.28 6.63 28.44
CA ALA A 332 -4.30 5.20 28.50
C ALA A 332 -3.11 4.84 29.41
N PRO A 333 -3.32 4.05 30.48
CA PRO A 333 -2.18 3.50 31.22
C PRO A 333 -1.29 2.86 30.17
N SER A 334 0.00 3.20 30.19
CA SER A 334 1.00 2.83 29.20
C SER A 334 0.67 1.47 28.60
N ARG A 335 -0.03 1.47 27.46
CA ARG A 335 -0.28 0.24 26.73
C ARG A 335 1.10 -0.17 26.31
N ALA A 336 1.68 -1.16 27.00
CA ALA A 336 2.64 -2.04 26.39
C ALA A 336 2.13 -2.27 24.98
N ARG A 337 2.88 -1.78 23.98
CA ARG A 337 2.47 -1.87 22.58
C ARG A 337 1.94 -3.29 22.38
N PRO A 338 0.70 -3.49 21.89
CA PRO A 338 0.30 -4.83 21.51
C PRO A 338 1.37 -5.32 20.53
N ARG A 339 2.06 -6.40 20.90
CA ARG A 339 3.01 -7.06 20.01
C ARG A 339 2.27 -7.26 18.69
N ARG A 340 2.82 -6.71 17.61
CA ARG A 340 2.31 -6.95 16.27
C ARG A 340 2.30 -8.47 16.08
N ALA A 341 1.24 -9.04 15.54
CA ALA A 341 1.16 -10.46 15.19
C ALA A 341 2.19 -10.93 14.13
N THR A 342 3.14 -10.07 13.76
CA THR A 342 4.27 -10.35 12.86
C THR A 342 5.61 -10.39 13.60
N ASP A 343 5.62 -10.38 14.94
CA ASP A 343 6.82 -10.48 15.77
C ASP A 343 6.79 -11.78 16.59
N THR A 344 6.67 -12.92 15.91
CA THR A 344 6.99 -14.24 16.46
C THR A 344 8.35 -14.66 15.94
N ARG A 345 9.41 -14.12 16.56
CA ARG A 345 10.66 -14.87 16.68
C ARG A 345 10.49 -15.79 17.88
N ASN A 346 10.49 -17.09 17.62
CA ASN A 346 10.66 -18.18 18.58
C ASN A 346 9.98 -17.99 19.94
N ASP A 347 8.70 -18.34 20.03
CA ASP A 347 8.14 -18.86 21.27
C ASP A 347 7.50 -20.21 20.96
N VAL A 348 8.23 -21.27 21.32
CA VAL A 348 7.75 -22.65 21.35
C VAL A 348 6.50 -22.67 22.23
N ILE A 349 5.35 -23.03 21.66
CA ILE A 349 4.15 -23.33 22.43
C ILE A 349 4.44 -24.64 23.18
N PRO A 350 4.50 -24.66 24.53
CA PRO A 350 4.53 -25.93 25.23
C PRO A 350 3.15 -26.56 25.11
N ALA A 351 3.12 -27.77 24.56
CA ALA A 351 1.94 -28.63 24.55
C ALA A 351 1.44 -28.81 25.99
N VAL A 352 0.29 -28.22 26.31
CA VAL A 352 -0.42 -28.51 27.54
C VAL A 352 -1.05 -29.89 27.37
N HIS A 353 -0.44 -30.89 27.99
CA HIS A 353 -1.06 -32.18 28.25
C HIS A 353 -2.42 -31.95 28.91
N GLN A 354 -3.49 -32.32 28.21
CA GLN A 354 -4.79 -32.57 28.84
C GLN A 354 -4.61 -33.67 29.87
N ARG A 355 -4.68 -33.31 31.15
CA ARG A 355 -4.94 -34.27 32.22
C ARG A 355 -6.39 -34.71 32.08
N GLU A 356 -6.56 -35.98 31.71
CA GLU A 356 -7.82 -36.68 31.86
C GLU A 356 -8.24 -36.63 33.34
N SER A 357 -9.36 -35.96 33.59
CA SER A 357 -10.14 -36.09 34.80
C SER A 357 -10.80 -37.47 34.82
N GLY A 358 -10.12 -38.46 35.41
CA GLY A 358 -10.72 -39.74 35.77
C GLY A 358 -11.71 -39.55 36.91
N ALA A 359 -13.00 -39.64 36.59
CA ALA A 359 -14.07 -39.73 37.56
C ALA A 359 -13.99 -41.09 38.29
N GLY A 360 -13.76 -41.04 39.59
CA GLY A 360 -13.95 -42.17 40.48
C GLY A 360 -15.43 -42.34 40.81
N GLY A 361 -15.96 -43.53 40.50
CA GLY A 361 -17.21 -44.11 40.97
C GLY A 361 -17.30 -45.48 40.30
N GLY A 362 -17.12 -46.63 40.96
CA GLY A 362 -17.53 -46.98 42.31
C GLY A 362 -18.82 -47.79 42.23
N TYR A 363 -18.78 -49.01 41.69
CA TYR A 363 -19.74 -50.10 41.91
C TYR A 363 -19.13 -51.43 41.42
N GLY A 364 -19.12 -52.44 42.29
CA GLY A 364 -18.95 -53.86 41.95
C GLY A 364 -17.54 -54.41 42.06
#